data_AF-A0AAU9LDN3-F1
#
_entry.id   AF-A0AAU9LDN3-F1
#
_cell.length_a   1.000
_cell.length_b   1.000
_cell.length_c   1.000
_cell.angle_alpha   90.00
_cell.angle_beta   90.00
_cell.angle_gamma   90.00
#
_symmetry.space_group_name_H-M   'P 1'
#
loop_
_entity.id
_entity.type
_entity.pdbx_description
1 polymer ?
#
loop_
_entity_poly.entity_id
_entity_poly.type
_entity_poly.pdbx_seq_one_letter_code
_entity_poly.pdbx_strand_id
1 'polypeptide(L)'
;MHVVRSSALLLPKTLSNAARLLEWLWMFFPKEPAKNGEPFDTLLRGLPNVILTPHIGGSTEETQANIAVEVASKLVRYINEGSTTTSTNTPEIDMLPIRTNSMRILHMHHNVPGVLSKIHSVLSDYGINGTSQYLQFGPRSGEVPRQSGNTRAQEDQGDHFCACYHIS
;
A
#
# COMPACT_ATOMS: atom_id res chain seq x y z
N MET A 1 -10.86 23.05 12.78
CA MET A 1 -9.80 22.29 12.07
C MET A 1 -8.94 23.33 11.36
N HIS A 2 -7.86 23.78 12.01
CA HIS A 2 -7.02 24.86 11.46
C HIS A 2 -5.85 24.23 10.69
N VAL A 3 -5.87 24.40 9.37
CA VAL A 3 -4.78 24.05 8.47
C VAL A 3 -3.63 25.03 8.72
N VAL A 4 -2.51 24.53 9.24
CA VAL A 4 -1.29 25.34 9.41
C VAL A 4 -0.58 25.36 8.08
N ARG A 5 -0.55 26.53 7.41
CA ARG A 5 0.24 26.75 6.20
C ARG A 5 1.73 26.57 6.52
N SER A 6 2.39 25.63 5.85
CA SER A 6 3.84 25.43 5.95
C SER A 6 4.54 26.52 5.14
N SER A 7 5.08 27.54 5.82
CA SER A 7 5.96 28.53 5.21
C SER A 7 7.40 28.17 5.57
N ALA A 8 8.17 27.73 4.57
CA ALA A 8 9.60 27.45 4.72
C ALA A 8 10.36 28.77 5.00
N LEU A 9 10.85 28.93 6.21
CA LEU A 9 11.67 30.06 6.62
C LEU A 9 13.14 29.75 6.29
N LEU A 10 13.72 30.45 5.31
CA LEU A 10 15.14 30.38 4.99
C LEU A 10 15.91 31.39 5.87
N LEU A 11 16.81 30.92 6.74
CA LEU A 11 17.67 31.78 7.58
C LEU A 11 19.16 31.72 7.19
N PRO A 12 19.96 32.79 7.47
CA PRO A 12 21.29 33.01 6.89
C PRO A 12 22.43 32.24 7.58
N LYS A 13 23.49 31.95 6.81
CA LYS A 13 24.60 31.04 7.15
C LYS A 13 25.83 31.77 7.71
N THR A 14 26.05 31.78 9.03
CA THR A 14 27.38 32.04 9.63
C THR A 14 27.44 31.49 11.07
N LEU A 15 28.13 30.36 11.33
CA LEU A 15 28.77 30.02 12.64
C LEU A 15 29.59 28.69 12.60
N SER A 16 30.56 28.60 13.52
CA SER A 16 31.78 27.76 13.62
C SER A 16 31.62 26.23 13.81
N ASN A 17 32.70 25.47 13.57
CA ASN A 17 32.85 24.02 13.32
C ASN A 17 32.27 23.00 14.34
N ALA A 18 31.79 23.40 15.53
CA ALA A 18 30.96 22.52 16.39
C ALA A 18 29.45 22.64 16.08
N ALA A 19 29.06 23.72 15.39
CA ALA A 19 27.73 23.98 14.85
C ALA A 19 27.51 23.36 13.45
N ARG A 20 28.27 22.30 13.12
CA ARG A 20 28.23 21.66 11.79
C ARG A 20 27.05 20.71 11.57
N LEU A 21 26.16 20.59 12.55
CA LEU A 21 24.87 19.89 12.45
C LEU A 21 23.75 20.93 12.43
N LEU A 22 23.73 21.63 11.30
CA LEU A 22 22.81 22.68 10.88
C LEU A 22 21.33 22.27 11.04
N GLU A 23 20.51 23.13 11.67
CA GLU A 23 19.08 23.35 11.35
C GLU A 23 18.32 22.11 10.84
N TRP A 24 18.03 21.14 11.71
CA TRP A 24 17.32 19.93 11.30
C TRP A 24 15.80 20.12 11.49
N LEU A 25 15.07 20.10 10.37
CA LEU A 25 13.63 19.89 10.39
C LEU A 25 13.38 18.39 10.57
N TRP A 26 12.98 18.00 11.77
CA TRP A 26 12.71 16.61 12.09
C TRP A 26 11.20 16.35 12.16
N MET A 27 10.72 15.44 11.32
CA MET A 27 9.28 15.25 11.03
C MET A 27 8.70 13.92 11.53
N PHE A 28 9.55 12.94 11.84
CA PHE A 28 9.12 11.59 12.24
C PHE A 28 9.91 11.12 13.47
N PHE A 29 9.23 10.66 14.53
CA PHE A 29 9.89 10.29 15.78
C PHE A 29 9.62 8.83 16.16
N PRO A 30 10.56 8.14 16.83
CA PRO A 30 10.34 6.75 17.25
C PRO A 30 9.13 6.56 18.17
N LYS A 31 8.82 7.59 18.97
CA LYS A 31 7.66 7.64 19.85
C LYS A 31 6.92 8.94 19.59
N GLU A 32 5.78 8.84 18.93
CA GLU A 32 4.89 9.97 18.64
C GLU A 32 3.69 9.95 19.59
N PRO A 33 3.12 11.11 19.95
CA PRO A 33 1.87 11.17 20.70
C PRO A 33 0.76 10.53 19.86
N ALA A 34 -0.10 9.74 20.48
CA ALA A 34 -1.18 9.06 19.74
C ALA A 34 -2.28 10.05 19.32
N LYS A 35 -2.42 11.16 20.06
CA LYS A 35 -3.45 12.17 19.86
C LYS A 35 -2.92 13.58 20.12
N ASN A 36 -3.57 14.55 19.49
CA ASN A 36 -3.34 15.97 19.77
C ASN A 36 -3.61 16.27 21.25
N GLY A 37 -2.68 16.98 21.90
CA GLY A 37 -2.79 17.38 23.30
C GLY A 37 -2.05 16.46 24.28
N GLU A 38 -1.55 15.30 23.83
CA GLU A 38 -0.66 14.47 24.64
C GLU A 38 0.75 15.09 24.73
N PRO A 39 1.45 14.91 25.87
CA PRO A 39 2.80 15.42 26.03
C PRO A 39 3.75 14.72 25.05
N PHE A 40 4.51 15.54 24.32
CA PHE A 40 5.56 15.08 23.43
C PHE A 40 6.93 15.32 24.09
N ASP A 41 7.50 14.25 24.65
CA ASP A 41 8.80 14.28 25.31
C ASP A 41 9.89 13.74 24.38
N THR A 42 10.80 14.63 23.98
CA THR A 42 12.00 14.26 23.21
C THR A 42 13.19 15.07 23.70
N LEU A 43 14.39 14.50 23.55
CA LEU A 43 15.66 15.17 23.86
C LEU A 43 15.92 16.41 22.98
N LEU A 44 15.16 16.55 21.88
CA LEU A 44 15.31 17.64 20.92
C LEU A 44 14.44 18.86 21.29
N ARG A 45 13.53 18.71 22.27
CA ARG A 45 12.65 19.79 22.71
C ARG A 45 13.45 20.86 23.46
N GLY A 46 13.34 22.11 23.03
CA GLY A 46 14.00 23.26 23.66
C GLY A 46 15.41 23.55 23.16
N LEU A 47 15.91 22.79 22.17
CA LEU A 47 17.18 23.12 21.50
C LEU A 47 17.00 24.34 20.59
N PRO A 48 17.92 25.32 20.61
CA PRO A 48 17.73 26.61 19.95
C PRO A 48 17.71 26.55 18.41
N ASN A 49 18.26 25.48 17.81
CA ASN A 49 18.39 25.33 16.35
C ASN A 49 17.58 24.13 15.81
N VAL A 50 16.52 23.73 16.49
CA VAL A 50 15.68 22.58 16.09
C VAL A 50 14.23 23.02 15.93
N ILE A 51 13.69 22.77 14.73
CA ILE A 51 12.27 22.94 14.44
C ILE A 51 11.60 21.56 14.49
N LEU A 52 10.77 21.35 15.50
CA LEU A 52 9.94 20.16 15.64
C LEU A 52 8.61 20.42 14.96
N THR A 53 8.25 19.58 14.00
CA THR A 53 6.94 19.62 13.35
C THR A 53 6.22 18.31 13.67
N PRO A 54 4.95 18.35 14.11
CA PRO A 54 4.16 17.12 14.26
C PRO A 54 4.01 16.49 12.87
N HIS A 55 3.90 15.17 12.74
CA HIS A 55 3.88 14.39 11.49
C HIS A 55 2.88 14.90 10.43
N ILE A 56 3.16 16.03 9.77
CA ILE A 56 2.25 16.75 8.86
C ILE A 56 2.67 16.65 7.38
N GLY A 57 3.64 15.79 7.06
CA GLY A 57 4.21 15.67 5.71
C GLY A 57 3.18 15.34 4.61
N GLY A 58 2.06 14.71 4.96
CA GLY A 58 0.94 14.42 4.05
C GLY A 58 -0.40 15.04 4.46
N SER A 59 -0.37 16.06 5.33
CA SER A 59 -1.59 16.63 5.95
C SER A 59 -2.11 17.88 5.23
N THR A 60 -1.72 18.12 3.99
CA THR A 60 -2.29 19.20 3.16
C THR A 60 -3.63 18.76 2.55
N GLU A 61 -4.52 19.72 2.29
CA GLU A 61 -5.80 19.44 1.61
C GLU A 61 -5.58 18.83 0.21
N GLU A 62 -4.54 19.29 -0.50
CA GLU A 62 -4.15 18.77 -1.81
C GLU A 62 -3.71 17.30 -1.72
N THR A 63 -2.85 16.95 -0.77
CA THR A 63 -2.41 15.57 -0.57
C THR A 63 -3.58 14.66 -0.20
N GLN A 64 -4.49 15.12 0.67
CA GLN A 64 -5.69 14.35 1.03
C GLN A 64 -6.63 14.14 -0.16
N ALA A 65 -6.83 15.15 -1.01
CA ALA A 65 -7.63 15.02 -2.23
C ALA A 65 -7.03 14.00 -3.20
N ASN A 66 -5.71 14.05 -3.42
CA ASN A 66 -5.00 13.10 -4.28
C ASN A 66 -5.08 11.67 -3.73
N ILE A 67 -4.89 11.48 -2.41
CA ILE A 67 -5.05 10.17 -1.76
C ILE A 67 -6.48 9.65 -1.93
N ALA A 68 -7.49 10.50 -1.77
CA ALA A 68 -8.88 10.10 -1.93
C ALA A 68 -9.17 9.60 -3.36
N VAL A 69 -8.69 10.32 -4.38
CA VAL A 69 -8.83 9.91 -5.79
C VAL A 69 -8.08 8.60 -6.06
N GLU A 70 -6.86 8.46 -5.54
CA GLU A 70 -6.05 7.26 -5.72
C GLU A 70 -6.75 6.02 -5.11
N VAL A 71 -7.20 6.12 -3.85
CA VAL A 71 -7.86 5.01 -3.16
C VAL A 71 -9.21 4.67 -3.81
N ALA A 72 -9.99 5.68 -4.20
CA ALA A 72 -11.25 5.47 -4.90
C ALA A 72 -11.04 4.76 -6.26
N SER A 73 -10.03 5.19 -7.02
CA SER A 73 -9.68 4.56 -8.31
C SER A 73 -9.29 3.09 -8.13
N LYS A 74 -8.48 2.77 -7.11
CA LYS A 74 -8.11 1.38 -6.78
C LYS A 74 -9.33 0.52 -6.42
N LEU A 75 -10.26 1.06 -5.64
CA LEU A 75 -11.51 0.36 -5.30
C LEU A 75 -12.37 0.08 -6.53
N VAL A 76 -12.53 1.08 -7.41
CA VAL A 76 -13.29 0.92 -8.67
C VAL A 76 -12.65 -0.15 -9.55
N ARG A 77 -11.32 -0.13 -9.71
CA ARG A 77 -10.59 -1.17 -10.47
C ARG A 77 -10.73 -2.54 -9.84
N TYR A 78 -10.66 -2.66 -8.52
CA TYR A 78 -10.86 -3.93 -7.84
C TYR A 78 -12.27 -4.49 -8.05
N ILE A 79 -13.31 -3.66 -7.95
CA ILE A 79 -14.71 -4.10 -8.11
C ILE A 79 -15.01 -4.48 -9.57
N ASN A 80 -14.57 -3.67 -10.53
CA ASN A 80 -14.92 -3.87 -11.94
C ASN A 80 -14.01 -4.87 -12.64
N GLU A 81 -12.73 -4.92 -12.27
CA GLU A 81 -11.71 -5.70 -12.97
C GLU A 81 -11.09 -6.78 -12.09
N GLY A 82 -11.23 -6.72 -10.76
CA GLY A 82 -10.53 -7.62 -9.84
C GLY A 82 -9.03 -7.30 -9.68
N SER A 83 -8.56 -6.16 -10.20
CA SER A 83 -7.15 -5.77 -10.10
C SER A 83 -6.77 -5.42 -8.66
N THR A 84 -5.65 -5.97 -8.20
CA THR A 84 -5.08 -5.78 -6.86
C THR A 84 -3.69 -5.12 -6.92
N THR A 85 -3.38 -4.45 -8.02
CA THR A 85 -2.10 -3.74 -8.21
C THR A 85 -1.89 -2.72 -7.10
N THR A 86 -0.68 -2.66 -6.53
CA THR A 86 -0.31 -1.83 -5.36
C THR A 86 -1.02 -2.16 -4.05
N SER A 87 -1.62 -3.34 -3.94
CA SER A 87 -2.20 -3.80 -2.68
C SER A 87 -1.11 -4.15 -1.67
N THR A 88 -1.35 -3.79 -0.41
CA THR A 88 -0.42 -4.03 0.69
C THR A 88 -0.68 -5.33 1.43
N ASN A 89 -1.70 -6.11 1.08
CA ASN A 89 -2.05 -7.32 1.82
C ASN A 89 -2.61 -8.45 0.97
N THR A 90 -2.76 -8.24 -0.35
CA THR A 90 -3.21 -9.27 -1.28
C THR A 90 -2.14 -9.50 -2.35
N PRO A 91 -2.10 -10.71 -2.97
CA PRO A 91 -1.31 -10.93 -4.17
C PRO A 91 -1.57 -9.82 -5.20
N GLU A 92 -0.52 -9.23 -5.76
CA GLU A 92 -0.66 -8.21 -6.81
C GLU A 92 -1.03 -8.86 -8.13
N ILE A 93 -2.21 -8.54 -8.64
CA ILE A 93 -2.66 -8.99 -9.96
C ILE A 93 -3.06 -7.76 -10.77
N ASP A 94 -2.32 -7.55 -11.86
CA ASP A 94 -2.75 -6.63 -12.91
C ASP A 94 -3.57 -7.40 -13.93
N MET A 95 -4.81 -6.98 -14.14
CA MET A 95 -5.76 -7.70 -14.97
C MET A 95 -6.08 -6.90 -16.22
N LEU A 96 -6.12 -7.60 -17.36
CA LEU A 96 -6.61 -7.04 -18.60
C LEU A 96 -8.12 -6.72 -18.50
N PRO A 97 -8.65 -5.80 -19.31
CA PRO A 97 -10.08 -5.53 -19.38
C PRO A 97 -10.92 -6.78 -19.66
N ILE A 98 -12.15 -6.82 -19.16
CA ILE A 98 -13.09 -7.90 -19.45
C ILE A 98 -13.48 -7.83 -20.94
N ARG A 99 -13.42 -8.97 -21.65
CA ARG A 99 -13.83 -9.04 -23.06
C ARG A 99 -15.35 -9.06 -23.15
N THR A 100 -15.90 -8.54 -24.25
CA THR A 100 -17.33 -8.64 -24.55
C THR A 100 -17.78 -10.11 -24.58
N ASN A 101 -18.93 -10.39 -23.95
CA ASN A 101 -19.49 -11.74 -23.80
C ASN A 101 -18.60 -12.73 -23.01
N SER A 102 -17.82 -12.23 -22.05
CA SER A 102 -17.08 -13.07 -21.09
C SER A 102 -17.46 -12.70 -19.66
N MET A 103 -17.43 -13.68 -18.76
CA MET A 103 -17.56 -13.46 -17.32
C MET A 103 -16.20 -13.69 -16.65
N ARG A 104 -15.93 -12.92 -15.59
CA ARG A 104 -14.74 -13.08 -14.76
C ARG A 104 -15.14 -13.59 -13.40
N ILE A 105 -14.48 -14.64 -12.95
CA ILE A 105 -14.59 -15.16 -11.59
C ILE A 105 -13.28 -14.90 -10.88
N LEU A 106 -13.33 -14.11 -9.81
CA LEU A 106 -12.23 -13.90 -8.90
C LEU A 106 -12.43 -14.81 -7.68
N HIS A 107 -11.46 -15.66 -7.39
CA HIS A 107 -11.53 -16.58 -6.26
C HIS A 107 -10.29 -16.46 -5.39
N MET A 108 -10.48 -15.93 -4.17
CA MET A 108 -9.45 -15.91 -3.15
C MET A 108 -9.58 -17.13 -2.26
N HIS A 109 -8.50 -17.88 -2.07
CA HIS A 109 -8.51 -19.10 -1.27
C HIS A 109 -7.20 -19.34 -0.52
N HIS A 110 -7.24 -20.23 0.46
CA HIS A 110 -6.04 -20.71 1.12
C HIS A 110 -5.24 -21.66 0.23
N ASN A 111 -3.93 -21.71 0.42
CA ASN A 111 -3.04 -22.64 -0.27
C ASN A 111 -3.23 -24.10 0.19
N VAL A 112 -4.32 -24.73 -0.25
CA VAL A 112 -4.57 -26.14 0.02
C VAL A 112 -4.64 -26.91 -1.31
N PRO A 113 -3.95 -28.06 -1.43
CA PRO A 113 -3.96 -28.85 -2.66
C PRO A 113 -5.38 -29.23 -3.10
N GLY A 114 -5.63 -29.19 -4.41
CA GLY A 114 -6.89 -29.63 -5.01
C GLY A 114 -7.97 -28.56 -5.16
N VAL A 115 -7.79 -27.34 -4.65
CA VAL A 115 -8.78 -26.24 -4.82
C VAL A 115 -9.01 -25.93 -6.29
N LEU A 116 -7.93 -25.76 -7.07
CA LEU A 116 -8.04 -25.45 -8.50
C LEU A 116 -8.75 -26.58 -9.26
N SER A 117 -8.42 -27.84 -8.95
CA SER A 117 -9.08 -29.00 -9.55
C SER A 117 -10.57 -29.01 -9.26
N LYS A 118 -10.98 -28.68 -8.01
CA LYS A 118 -12.38 -28.61 -7.63
C LYS A 118 -13.14 -27.48 -8.34
N ILE A 119 -12.50 -26.34 -8.54
CA ILE A 119 -13.08 -25.23 -9.32
C ILE A 119 -13.28 -25.67 -10.78
N HIS A 120 -12.26 -26.28 -11.40
CA HIS A 120 -12.36 -26.79 -12.77
C HIS A 120 -13.46 -27.85 -12.91
N SER A 121 -13.63 -28.75 -11.94
CA SER A 121 -14.73 -29.71 -11.93
C SER A 121 -16.09 -29.02 -11.89
N VAL A 122 -16.29 -28.04 -11.00
CA VAL A 122 -17.55 -27.29 -10.92
C VAL A 122 -17.84 -26.56 -12.23
N LEU A 123 -16.85 -25.87 -12.82
CA LEU A 123 -17.05 -25.19 -14.11
C LEU A 123 -17.43 -26.18 -15.23
N SER A 124 -16.77 -27.35 -15.24
CA SER A 124 -17.06 -28.42 -16.20
C SER A 124 -18.47 -29.01 -16.03
N ASP A 125 -18.96 -29.15 -14.80
CA ASP A 125 -20.31 -29.67 -14.53
C ASP A 125 -21.42 -28.75 -15.10
N TYR A 126 -21.14 -27.44 -15.20
CA TYR A 126 -22.01 -26.46 -15.84
C TYR A 126 -21.73 -26.27 -17.34
N GLY A 127 -20.78 -27.03 -17.93
CA GLY A 127 -20.39 -26.90 -19.33
C GLY A 127 -19.70 -25.57 -19.67
N ILE A 128 -19.11 -24.90 -18.67
CA ILE A 128 -18.47 -23.60 -18.83
C ILE A 128 -17.00 -23.81 -19.20
N ASN A 129 -16.55 -23.19 -20.29
CA ASN A 129 -15.16 -23.25 -20.72
C ASN A 129 -14.34 -22.07 -20.19
N GLY A 130 -13.17 -22.36 -19.63
CA GLY A 130 -12.18 -21.36 -19.27
C GLY A 130 -11.38 -20.90 -20.48
N THR A 131 -11.40 -19.60 -20.79
CA THR A 131 -10.57 -18.99 -21.85
C THR A 131 -9.17 -18.66 -21.34
N SER A 132 -9.05 -18.19 -20.09
CA SER A 132 -7.76 -17.91 -19.46
C SER A 132 -7.85 -18.04 -17.94
N GLN A 133 -6.73 -18.45 -17.33
CA GLN A 133 -6.59 -18.53 -15.88
C GLN A 133 -5.32 -17.78 -15.45
N TYR A 134 -5.44 -16.96 -14.42
CA TYR A 134 -4.32 -16.29 -13.77
C TYR A 134 -4.26 -16.69 -12.29
N LEU A 135 -3.07 -17.02 -11.80
CA LEU A 135 -2.86 -17.41 -10.40
C LEU A 135 -1.68 -16.65 -9.83
N GLN A 136 -1.89 -15.95 -8.73
CA GLN A 136 -0.84 -15.23 -8.02
C GLN A 136 -0.82 -15.60 -6.53
N PHE A 137 0.39 -15.61 -5.98
CA PHE A 137 0.69 -15.91 -4.58
C PHE A 137 0.84 -14.61 -3.79
N GLY A 138 0.15 -14.53 -2.65
CA GLY A 138 0.27 -13.42 -1.72
C GLY A 138 1.36 -13.67 -0.70
N PRO A 139 1.70 -12.68 0.14
CA PRO A 139 2.50 -12.91 1.33
C PRO A 139 1.76 -13.80 2.33
N ARG A 140 2.48 -14.32 3.33
CA ARG A 140 1.88 -15.10 4.42
C ARG A 140 0.93 -14.24 5.24
N SER A 141 -0.10 -14.85 5.83
CA SER A 141 -1.11 -14.11 6.60
C SER A 141 -0.45 -13.32 7.74
N GLY A 142 -0.61 -11.99 7.74
CA GLY A 142 0.02 -11.09 8.72
C GLY A 142 1.37 -10.49 8.31
N GLU A 143 1.92 -10.85 7.16
CA GLU A 143 3.11 -10.20 6.61
C GLU A 143 2.75 -9.06 5.68
N VAL A 144 3.37 -7.90 5.89
CA VAL A 144 3.32 -6.80 4.93
C VAL A 144 4.27 -7.15 3.78
N PRO A 145 3.80 -7.20 2.52
CA PRO A 145 4.65 -7.42 1.36
C PRO A 145 5.69 -6.31 1.33
N ARG A 146 6.96 -6.71 1.48
CA ARG A 146 8.07 -5.77 1.37
C ARG A 146 8.26 -5.45 -0.10
N GLN A 147 8.11 -4.18 -0.48
CA GLN A 147 8.66 -3.70 -1.75
C GLN A 147 10.20 -3.66 -1.63
N SER A 148 10.83 -4.83 -1.76
CA SER A 148 12.28 -4.93 -1.89
C SER A 148 12.64 -4.79 -3.36
N GLY A 149 13.39 -3.73 -3.68
CA GLY A 149 14.08 -3.63 -4.95
C GLY A 149 14.91 -4.90 -5.18
N ASN A 150 14.67 -5.53 -6.32
CA ASN A 150 15.52 -6.49 -7.02
C ASN A 150 16.35 -7.45 -6.13
N THR A 151 15.72 -8.50 -5.61
CA THR A 151 16.45 -9.73 -5.20
C THR A 151 15.58 -10.95 -5.40
N ARG A 152 16.04 -11.82 -6.31
CA ARG A 152 15.75 -13.26 -6.46
C ARG A 152 14.33 -13.70 -6.07
N ALA A 153 13.54 -14.06 -7.09
CA ALA A 153 12.40 -14.95 -6.98
C ALA A 153 12.81 -16.21 -6.20
N GLN A 154 12.55 -16.22 -4.91
CA GLN A 154 12.65 -17.39 -4.06
C GLN A 154 11.21 -17.76 -3.72
N GLU A 155 10.87 -19.00 -4.03
CA GLU A 155 9.55 -19.63 -4.01
C GLU A 155 8.94 -19.63 -2.60
N ASP A 156 8.49 -18.48 -2.12
CA ASP A 156 7.70 -18.40 -0.90
C ASP A 156 6.22 -18.42 -1.30
N GLN A 157 5.64 -19.62 -1.34
CA GLN A 157 4.22 -19.81 -1.61
C GLN A 157 3.44 -19.34 -0.37
N GLY A 158 3.02 -18.08 -0.33
CA GLY A 158 2.26 -17.57 0.80
C GLY A 158 0.87 -18.21 0.94
N ASP A 159 0.19 -17.91 2.04
CA ASP A 159 -1.00 -18.66 2.48
C ASP A 159 -2.24 -18.39 1.62
N HIS A 160 -2.26 -17.26 0.89
CA HIS A 160 -3.40 -16.78 0.14
C HIS A 160 -3.12 -16.73 -1.36
N PHE A 161 -4.07 -17.30 -2.11
CA PHE A 161 -4.04 -17.43 -3.54
C PHE A 161 -5.19 -16.65 -4.11
N CYS A 162 -4.93 -15.96 -5.22
CA CYS A 162 -5.98 -15.35 -6.00
C CYS A 162 -5.96 -16.00 -7.39
N ALA A 163 -7.03 -16.74 -7.69
CA ALA A 163 -7.28 -17.36 -8.97
C ALA A 163 -8.32 -16.54 -9.73
N CYS A 164 -7.96 -16.08 -10.92
CA CYS A 164 -8.86 -15.37 -11.83
C CYS A 164 -9.17 -16.27 -13.02
N TYR A 165 -10.45 -16.44 -13.33
CA TYR A 165 -10.93 -17.23 -14.46
C TYR A 165 -11.72 -16.33 -15.39
N HIS A 166 -11.34 -16.32 -16.67
CA HIS A 166 -12.18 -15.79 -17.73
C HIS A 166 -12.93 -16.95 -18.35
N ILE A 167 -14.25 -16.85 -18.37
CA ILE A 167 -15.14 -17.87 -18.90
C ILE A 167 -16.01 -17.29 -20.02
N SER A 168 -16.34 -18.13 -21.01
CA SER A 168 -17.12 -17.80 -22.21
C SER A 168 -18.32 -18.72 -22.35
#